data_AF-A0A524IBA4-F1
#
_entry.id   AF-A0A524IBA4-F1
#
_cell.length_a   1.000
_cell.length_b   1.000
_cell.length_c   1.000
_cell.angle_alpha   90.00
_cell.angle_beta   90.00
_cell.angle_gamma   90.00
#
_symmetry.space_group_name_H-M   'P 1'
#
loop_
_entity.id
_entity.type
_entity.pdbx_description
1 polymer ?
#
loop_
_entity_poly.entity_id
_entity_poly.type
_entity_poly.pdbx_seq_one_letter_code
_entity_poly.pdbx_strand_id
1 'polypeptide(L)'
;RVSDQALADVRKFIQELYPDDLPAEPQQYTMGKRSQDAHEAIRPSYVAYTPESVKEHLTRDQFRLYSIIWERFVSSQMLPALAKSLTVDITVGDALFRATASKVVKKGFHHVLKLLGTKSTAQTIPDLKPLEELSFVQFHHDEHFTSGPSRYTDASIVKALEEKGIGRPSTYAPIISVLLDRYYVVRKNRQLIPTTLGRTICDLLLNAFPDILDVNFTAEMENRLDKVEEEKEAWAGMIRDFYSPFKHKVDHVMETLEKITVKGLEDKTDYICEKCGKPMVKKLGRFGFFLACSGFPECMNTKSLPLADCPKPGCDGKIVARKKQGGRGKEFYGCTNYPACDFITHHKPTSLNCPKCGWFLVEKEDKKKGNHKVCINPSCDFLHFEAEEEPAADD
;
A
#
# COMPACT_ATOMS: atom_id res chain seq x y z
N ARG A 1 -4.08 -21.94 16.89
CA ARG A 1 -4.39 -22.83 18.04
C ARG A 1 -4.48 -22.01 19.32
N VAL A 2 -5.31 -22.40 20.28
CA VAL A 2 -5.36 -21.81 21.64
C VAL A 2 -5.14 -22.95 22.62
N SER A 3 -4.39 -22.74 23.69
CA SER A 3 -4.17 -23.74 24.74
C SER A 3 -5.46 -24.05 25.52
N ASP A 4 -5.56 -25.28 26.03
CA ASP A 4 -6.72 -25.72 26.81
C ASP A 4 -6.94 -24.86 28.06
N GLN A 5 -5.85 -24.42 28.71
CA GLN A 5 -5.93 -23.50 29.84
C GLN A 5 -6.57 -22.16 29.45
N ALA A 6 -6.11 -21.55 28.35
CA ALA A 6 -6.65 -20.28 27.91
C ALA A 6 -8.11 -20.40 27.42
N LEU A 7 -8.49 -21.54 26.85
CA LEU A 7 -9.88 -21.85 26.50
C LEU A 7 -10.77 -21.98 27.76
N ALA A 8 -10.28 -22.65 28.81
CA ALA A 8 -10.99 -22.73 30.07
C ALA A 8 -11.18 -21.35 30.71
N ASP A 9 -10.12 -20.52 30.72
CA ASP A 9 -10.14 -19.19 31.31
C ASP A 9 -11.11 -18.25 30.60
N VAL A 10 -11.10 -18.20 29.26
CA VAL A 10 -12.01 -17.34 28.50
C VAL A 10 -13.45 -17.81 28.61
N ARG A 11 -13.71 -19.13 28.66
CA ARG A 11 -15.07 -19.66 28.87
C ARG A 11 -15.60 -19.32 30.24
N LYS A 12 -14.77 -19.42 31.29
CA LYS A 12 -15.13 -18.97 32.64
C LYS A 12 -15.46 -17.46 32.65
N PHE A 13 -14.63 -16.65 32.02
CA PHE A 13 -14.86 -15.21 31.90
C PHE A 13 -16.18 -14.88 31.18
N ILE A 14 -16.49 -15.56 30.08
CA ILE A 14 -17.75 -15.39 29.34
C ILE A 14 -18.93 -15.90 30.19
N GLN A 15 -18.81 -17.02 30.90
CA GLN A 15 -19.86 -17.54 31.78
C GLN A 15 -20.23 -16.56 32.90
N GLU A 16 -19.25 -15.83 33.44
CA GLU A 16 -19.45 -14.85 34.53
C GLU A 16 -20.06 -13.53 34.04
N LEU A 17 -19.65 -13.03 32.87
CA LEU A 17 -20.04 -11.69 32.41
C LEU A 17 -21.08 -11.69 31.28
N TYR A 18 -21.11 -12.73 30.45
CA TYR A 18 -21.96 -12.87 29.27
C TYR A 18 -22.54 -14.30 29.15
N PRO A 19 -23.25 -14.80 30.17
CA PRO A 19 -23.70 -16.20 30.23
C PRO A 19 -24.56 -16.61 29.03
N ASP A 20 -25.39 -15.70 28.52
CA ASP A 20 -26.28 -15.94 27.37
C ASP A 20 -25.53 -16.09 26.03
N ASP A 21 -24.27 -15.66 25.98
CA ASP A 21 -23.43 -15.68 24.79
C ASP A 21 -22.38 -16.81 24.82
N LEU A 22 -22.40 -17.69 25.83
CA LEU A 22 -21.47 -18.81 25.93
C LEU A 22 -21.93 -19.99 25.06
N PRO A 23 -21.12 -20.46 24.09
CA PRO A 23 -21.40 -21.69 23.37
C PRO A 23 -21.28 -22.93 24.27
N ALA A 24 -22.15 -23.93 24.04
CA ALA A 24 -22.13 -25.20 24.79
C ALA A 24 -20.75 -25.85 24.78
N GLU A 25 -20.12 -25.95 23.60
CA GLU A 25 -18.77 -26.49 23.41
C GLU A 25 -17.78 -25.39 22.99
N PRO A 26 -16.48 -25.52 23.28
CA PRO A 26 -15.45 -24.60 22.81
C PRO A 26 -15.44 -24.47 21.29
N GLN A 27 -15.31 -23.24 20.78
CA GLN A 27 -15.22 -23.00 19.34
C GLN A 27 -13.81 -23.34 18.85
N GLN A 28 -13.70 -24.34 17.97
CA GLN A 28 -12.42 -24.75 17.39
C GLN A 28 -12.18 -24.10 16.03
N TYR A 29 -11.00 -23.51 15.86
CA TYR A 29 -10.55 -22.94 14.60
C TYR A 29 -9.32 -23.71 14.12
N THR A 30 -9.46 -24.43 13.01
CA THR A 30 -8.36 -25.12 12.36
C THR A 30 -7.47 -24.10 11.62
N MET A 31 -6.15 -24.26 11.72
CA MET A 31 -5.23 -23.54 10.85
C MET A 31 -5.13 -24.26 9.51
N GLY A 32 -4.87 -23.52 8.43
CA GLY A 32 -4.63 -24.11 7.11
C GLY A 32 -3.43 -25.06 7.12
N LYS A 33 -3.43 -26.07 6.24
CA LYS A 33 -2.46 -27.18 6.12
C LYS A 33 -0.96 -26.80 6.01
N ARG A 34 -0.60 -25.51 6.02
CA ARG A 34 0.77 -24.98 5.79
C ARG A 34 1.31 -24.14 6.96
N SER A 35 0.66 -24.16 8.11
CA SER A 35 1.10 -23.41 9.29
C SER A 35 1.96 -24.28 10.20
N GLN A 36 3.13 -23.76 10.60
CA GLN A 36 4.02 -24.38 11.59
C GLN A 36 3.24 -24.69 12.88
N ASP A 37 2.95 -25.97 13.10
CA ASP A 37 1.89 -26.52 13.97
C ASP A 37 2.16 -26.40 15.49
N ALA A 38 3.22 -25.67 15.89
CA ALA A 38 3.58 -25.48 17.29
C ALA A 38 3.00 -24.21 17.93
N HIS A 39 2.59 -23.21 17.12
CA HIS A 39 2.36 -21.86 17.63
C HIS A 39 0.93 -21.59 18.13
N GLU A 40 0.85 -20.89 19.26
CA GLU A 40 -0.41 -20.37 19.80
C GLU A 40 -0.82 -19.08 19.08
N ALA A 41 -2.12 -18.83 18.99
CA ALA A 41 -2.65 -17.58 18.48
C ALA A 41 -2.24 -16.40 19.36
N ILE A 42 -2.10 -15.20 18.77
CA ILE A 42 -1.87 -13.98 19.53
C ILE A 42 -3.14 -13.67 20.34
N ARG A 43 -3.01 -13.70 21.67
CA ARG A 43 -4.10 -13.48 22.62
C ARG A 43 -3.59 -12.78 23.89
N PRO A 44 -4.49 -12.25 24.75
CA PRO A 44 -4.10 -11.84 26.09
C PRO A 44 -3.47 -13.01 26.87
N SER A 45 -2.44 -12.72 27.66
CA SER A 45 -1.87 -13.68 28.61
C SER A 45 -2.91 -14.10 29.65
N TYR A 46 -3.63 -13.11 30.20
CA TYR A 46 -4.76 -13.30 31.11
C TYR A 46 -5.99 -12.58 30.57
N VAL A 47 -7.10 -13.30 30.41
CA VAL A 47 -8.35 -12.72 29.87
C VAL A 47 -8.97 -11.68 30.82
N ALA A 48 -8.74 -11.83 32.13
CA ALA A 48 -9.25 -10.94 33.18
C ALA A 48 -8.68 -9.52 33.10
N TYR A 49 -7.52 -9.33 32.44
CA TYR A 49 -6.99 -8.01 32.12
C TYR A 49 -7.77 -7.44 30.95
N THR A 50 -8.90 -6.80 31.25
CA THR A 50 -9.71 -6.12 30.24
C THR A 50 -8.93 -4.92 29.68
N PRO A 51 -9.21 -4.48 28.44
CA PRO A 51 -8.56 -3.29 27.90
C PRO A 51 -8.66 -2.09 28.85
N GLU A 52 -9.82 -1.87 29.46
CA GLU A 52 -10.06 -0.81 30.43
C GLU A 52 -9.15 -0.93 31.66
N SER A 53 -8.92 -2.13 32.20
CA SER A 53 -8.12 -2.32 33.42
C SER A 53 -6.64 -2.07 33.22
N VAL A 54 -6.12 -2.24 31.99
CA VAL A 54 -4.70 -2.02 31.68
C VAL A 54 -4.41 -0.69 31.01
N LYS A 55 -5.45 0.11 30.73
CA LYS A 55 -5.35 1.35 29.95
C LYS A 55 -4.33 2.34 30.49
N GLU A 56 -4.24 2.49 31.81
CA GLU A 56 -3.31 3.44 32.45
C GLU A 56 -1.84 3.06 32.31
N HIS A 57 -1.55 1.78 32.03
CA HIS A 57 -0.19 1.25 31.87
C HIS A 57 0.27 1.22 30.41
N LEU A 58 -0.59 1.61 29.47
CA LEU A 58 -0.33 1.49 28.04
C LEU A 58 -0.33 2.85 27.35
N THR A 59 0.57 3.02 26.38
CA THR A 59 0.44 4.11 25.41
C THR A 59 -0.84 3.95 24.58
N ARG A 60 -1.29 5.03 23.95
CA ARG A 60 -2.49 5.03 23.10
C ARG A 60 -2.48 3.92 22.03
N ASP A 61 -1.35 3.69 21.39
CA ASP A 61 -1.24 2.71 20.30
C ASP A 61 -1.17 1.28 20.84
N GLN A 62 -0.45 1.05 21.94
CA GLN A 62 -0.47 -0.24 22.65
C GLN A 62 -1.86 -0.59 23.16
N PHE A 63 -2.58 0.36 23.77
CA PHE A 63 -3.95 0.17 24.24
C PHE A 63 -4.87 -0.23 23.10
N ARG A 64 -4.80 0.43 21.94
CA ARG A 64 -5.61 0.09 20.76
C ARG A 64 -5.29 -1.30 20.21
N LEU A 65 -4.01 -1.64 20.11
CA LEU A 65 -3.59 -2.97 19.64
C LEU A 65 -4.03 -4.07 20.61
N TYR A 66 -3.81 -3.87 21.91
CA TYR A 66 -4.24 -4.79 22.95
C TYR A 66 -5.76 -4.97 22.95
N SER A 67 -6.51 -3.88 22.83
CA SER A 67 -7.98 -3.90 22.75
C SER A 67 -8.44 -4.78 21.58
N ILE A 68 -7.86 -4.62 20.39
CA ILE A 68 -8.21 -5.43 19.22
C ILE A 68 -7.87 -6.91 19.44
N ILE A 69 -6.71 -7.21 20.02
CA ILE A 69 -6.30 -8.60 20.34
C ILE A 69 -7.27 -9.23 21.34
N TRP A 70 -7.62 -8.49 22.41
CA TRP A 70 -8.54 -8.94 23.44
C TRP A 70 -9.94 -9.16 22.87
N GLU A 71 -10.48 -8.18 22.15
CA GLU A 71 -11.80 -8.27 21.51
C GLU A 71 -11.86 -9.47 20.56
N ARG A 72 -10.84 -9.67 19.72
CA ARG A 72 -10.78 -10.80 18.78
C ARG A 72 -10.71 -12.15 19.49
N PHE A 73 -9.94 -12.25 20.57
CA PHE A 73 -9.79 -13.49 21.33
C PHE A 73 -11.11 -13.85 22.04
N VAL A 74 -11.69 -12.93 22.81
CA VAL A 74 -12.93 -13.21 23.56
C VAL A 74 -14.11 -13.46 22.62
N SER A 75 -14.27 -12.64 21.57
CA SER A 75 -15.34 -12.82 20.58
C SER A 75 -15.26 -14.16 19.85
N SER A 76 -14.07 -14.74 19.68
CA SER A 76 -13.90 -16.05 19.05
C SER A 76 -14.53 -17.21 19.82
N GLN A 77 -14.79 -17.02 21.12
CA GLN A 77 -15.39 -18.06 21.99
C GLN A 77 -16.81 -17.71 22.43
N MET A 78 -17.46 -16.73 21.77
CA MET A 78 -18.85 -16.34 22.02
C MET A 78 -19.79 -16.80 20.89
N LEU A 79 -21.08 -16.89 21.17
CA LEU A 79 -22.11 -17.22 20.20
C LEU A 79 -22.18 -16.19 19.06
N PRO A 80 -22.55 -16.60 17.83
CA PRO A 80 -22.75 -15.68 16.72
C PRO A 80 -23.89 -14.69 17.01
N ALA A 81 -23.78 -13.48 16.47
CA ALA A 81 -24.92 -12.57 16.41
C ALA A 81 -26.03 -13.15 15.53
N LEU A 82 -27.28 -12.97 15.96
CA LEU A 82 -28.46 -13.27 15.15
C LEU A 82 -29.04 -11.96 14.63
N ALA A 83 -29.21 -11.86 13.32
CA ALA A 83 -29.86 -10.73 12.68
C ALA A 83 -31.08 -11.20 11.88
N LYS A 84 -32.12 -10.36 11.85
CA LYS A 84 -33.28 -10.50 10.97
C LYS A 84 -33.09 -9.56 9.79
N SER A 85 -33.09 -10.12 8.59
CA SER A 85 -33.02 -9.34 7.35
C SER A 85 -34.41 -9.34 6.68
N LEU A 86 -34.85 -8.16 6.25
CA LEU A 86 -36.07 -7.93 5.51
C LEU A 86 -35.70 -7.38 4.14
N THR A 87 -36.12 -8.08 3.09
CA THR A 87 -36.00 -7.62 1.71
C THR A 87 -37.41 -7.35 1.21
N VAL A 88 -37.62 -6.16 0.67
CA VAL A 88 -38.89 -5.73 0.08
C VAL A 88 -38.66 -5.43 -1.39
N ASP A 89 -39.43 -6.12 -2.22
CA ASP A 89 -39.48 -5.90 -3.66
C ASP A 89 -40.74 -5.08 -3.98
N ILE A 90 -40.54 -3.92 -4.60
CA ILE A 90 -41.59 -2.94 -4.92
C ILE A 90 -41.71 -2.88 -6.43
N THR A 91 -42.87 -3.27 -6.95
CA THR A 91 -43.15 -3.24 -8.39
C THR A 91 -43.82 -1.91 -8.75
N VAL A 92 -43.27 -1.21 -9.75
CA VAL A 92 -43.82 0.06 -10.25
C VAL A 92 -43.85 0.00 -11.77
N GLY A 93 -45.03 -0.26 -12.34
CA GLY A 93 -45.16 -0.56 -13.78
C GLY A 93 -44.30 -1.76 -14.15
N ASP A 94 -43.37 -1.55 -15.10
CA ASP A 94 -42.44 -2.60 -15.57
C ASP A 94 -41.14 -2.69 -14.75
N ALA A 95 -40.93 -1.82 -13.76
CA ALA A 95 -39.70 -1.75 -12.97
C ALA A 95 -39.83 -2.47 -11.62
N LEU A 96 -38.72 -3.05 -11.15
CA LEU A 96 -38.59 -3.67 -9.83
C LEU A 96 -37.56 -2.92 -9.00
N PHE A 97 -38.00 -2.32 -7.90
CA PHE A 97 -37.14 -1.71 -6.89
C PHE A 97 -36.95 -2.67 -5.73
N ARG A 98 -35.75 -2.70 -5.13
CA ARG A 98 -35.43 -3.55 -3.99
C ARG A 98 -34.87 -2.73 -2.84
N ALA A 99 -35.44 -2.91 -1.66
CA ALA A 99 -34.91 -2.37 -0.41
C ALA A 99 -34.57 -3.52 0.54
N THR A 100 -33.40 -3.45 1.18
CA THR A 100 -32.95 -4.45 2.15
C THR A 100 -32.57 -3.78 3.46
N ALA A 101 -33.17 -4.23 4.57
CA ALA A 101 -32.79 -3.83 5.91
C ALA A 101 -32.37 -5.06 6.72
N SER A 102 -31.45 -4.88 7.65
CA SER A 102 -31.06 -5.91 8.60
C SER A 102 -30.99 -5.33 10.01
N LYS A 103 -31.57 -6.05 10.98
CA LYS A 103 -31.59 -5.67 12.39
C LYS A 103 -31.04 -6.81 13.23
N VAL A 104 -30.03 -6.53 14.06
CA VAL A 104 -29.50 -7.48 15.03
C VAL A 104 -30.55 -7.73 16.12
N VAL A 105 -30.93 -9.00 16.28
CA VAL A 105 -31.89 -9.50 17.28
C VAL A 105 -31.15 -9.96 18.55
N LYS A 106 -30.05 -10.70 18.38
CA LYS A 106 -29.14 -11.09 19.48
C LYS A 106 -27.72 -10.65 19.12
N LYS A 107 -27.05 -9.97 20.05
CA LYS A 107 -25.72 -9.41 19.79
C LYS A 107 -24.62 -10.48 19.77
N GLY A 108 -24.72 -11.55 20.54
CA GLY A 108 -23.67 -12.57 20.57
C GLY A 108 -22.31 -11.94 20.87
N PHE A 109 -21.30 -12.37 20.13
CA PHE A 109 -19.94 -11.82 20.20
C PHE A 109 -19.85 -10.29 20.01
N HIS A 110 -20.85 -9.59 19.43
CA HIS A 110 -20.83 -8.13 19.34
C HIS A 110 -20.90 -7.44 20.71
N HIS A 111 -21.26 -8.13 21.80
CA HIS A 111 -21.23 -7.58 23.15
C HIS A 111 -19.85 -7.06 23.55
N VAL A 112 -18.78 -7.72 23.10
CA VAL A 112 -17.40 -7.36 23.46
C VAL A 112 -16.71 -6.47 22.43
N LEU A 113 -17.27 -6.32 21.22
CA LEU A 113 -16.64 -5.54 20.15
C LEU A 113 -16.89 -4.04 20.30
N LYS A 114 -15.82 -3.26 20.56
CA LYS A 114 -15.86 -1.79 20.61
C LYS A 114 -15.09 -1.17 19.46
N LEU A 115 -13.88 -1.66 19.21
CA LEU A 115 -13.02 -1.20 18.13
C LEU A 115 -13.21 -2.01 16.85
N LEU A 116 -13.45 -3.31 16.97
CA LEU A 116 -13.69 -4.21 15.83
C LEU A 116 -15.14 -4.18 15.33
N GLY A 117 -16.06 -3.59 16.10
CA GLY A 117 -17.46 -3.49 15.73
C GLY A 117 -17.68 -2.61 14.49
N THR A 118 -18.47 -3.09 13.54
CA THR A 118 -18.92 -2.30 12.41
C THR A 118 -19.94 -1.27 12.85
N LYS A 119 -19.66 0.02 12.63
CA LYS A 119 -20.66 1.09 12.76
C LYS A 119 -21.59 1.03 11.55
N SER A 120 -22.63 0.21 11.59
CA SER A 120 -23.69 0.29 10.57
C SER A 120 -24.73 1.32 10.99
N THR A 121 -25.07 2.22 10.08
CA THR A 121 -26.32 2.97 10.14
C THR A 121 -27.42 1.98 9.81
N ALA A 122 -28.09 1.44 10.84
CA ALA A 122 -29.18 0.52 10.64
C ALA A 122 -30.28 1.20 9.81
N GLN A 123 -30.37 0.87 8.52
CA GLN A 123 -31.53 1.22 7.71
C GLN A 123 -32.70 0.40 8.26
N THR A 124 -33.77 1.09 8.60
CA THR A 124 -35.01 0.47 9.06
C THR A 124 -36.03 0.58 7.95
N ILE A 125 -36.66 -0.55 7.65
CA ILE A 125 -37.82 -0.59 6.77
C ILE A 125 -39.04 -0.68 7.70
N PRO A 126 -40.09 0.15 7.48
CA PRO A 126 -41.32 0.05 8.25
C PRO A 126 -41.98 -1.32 8.04
N ASP A 127 -42.88 -1.71 8.95
CA ASP A 127 -43.64 -2.94 8.77
C ASP A 127 -44.58 -2.79 7.56
N LEU A 128 -44.27 -3.51 6.49
CA LEU A 128 -45.04 -3.53 5.24
C LEU A 128 -45.76 -4.87 5.06
N LYS A 129 -46.95 -4.84 4.45
CA LYS A 129 -47.68 -6.05 4.07
C LYS A 129 -47.50 -6.37 2.59
N PRO A 130 -47.58 -7.65 2.20
CA PRO A 130 -47.66 -8.01 0.79
C PRO A 130 -48.84 -7.29 0.13
N LEU A 131 -48.59 -6.74 -1.06
CA LEU A 131 -49.57 -6.00 -1.88
C LEU A 131 -50.04 -4.67 -1.27
N GLU A 132 -49.33 -4.12 -0.28
CA GLU A 132 -49.59 -2.77 0.21
C GLU A 132 -49.24 -1.72 -0.85
N GLU A 133 -50.16 -0.79 -1.10
CA GLU A 133 -49.93 0.32 -2.03
C GLU A 133 -49.05 1.39 -1.37
N LEU A 134 -47.97 1.76 -2.04
CA LEU A 134 -47.03 2.78 -1.57
C LEU A 134 -47.17 4.07 -2.39
N SER A 135 -47.16 5.22 -1.72
CA SER A 135 -47.12 6.52 -2.38
C SER A 135 -45.69 6.87 -2.78
N PHE A 136 -45.49 7.21 -4.07
CA PHE A 136 -44.23 7.78 -4.53
C PHE A 136 -44.01 9.17 -3.91
N VAL A 137 -42.83 9.38 -3.33
CA VAL A 137 -42.44 10.68 -2.72
C VAL A 137 -41.45 11.42 -3.61
N GLN A 138 -40.27 10.83 -3.86
CA GLN A 138 -39.26 11.40 -4.74
C GLN A 138 -38.35 10.34 -5.34
N PHE A 139 -37.66 10.72 -6.40
CA PHE A 139 -36.63 9.91 -7.04
C PHE A 139 -35.25 10.52 -6.77
N HIS A 140 -34.32 9.72 -6.23
CA HIS A 140 -32.92 10.08 -6.09
C HIS A 140 -32.11 9.40 -7.18
N HIS A 141 -31.47 10.20 -8.03
CA HIS A 141 -30.58 9.68 -9.06
C HIS A 141 -29.13 9.76 -8.57
N ASP A 142 -28.49 8.60 -8.44
CA ASP A 142 -27.07 8.49 -8.14
C ASP A 142 -26.30 7.99 -9.36
N GLU A 143 -25.21 8.68 -9.71
CA GLU A 143 -24.29 8.24 -10.77
C GLU A 143 -23.12 7.48 -10.14
N HIS A 144 -22.81 6.31 -10.70
CA HIS A 144 -21.70 5.48 -10.24
C HIS A 144 -20.74 5.17 -11.39
N PHE A 145 -19.44 5.15 -11.06
CA PHE A 145 -18.38 4.79 -11.99
C PHE A 145 -17.74 3.47 -11.58
N THR A 146 -17.39 2.64 -12.56
CA THR A 146 -16.58 1.45 -12.33
C THR A 146 -15.17 1.86 -11.97
N SER A 147 -14.72 1.50 -10.78
CA SER A 147 -13.32 1.66 -10.38
C SER A 147 -12.50 0.43 -10.78
N GLY A 148 -11.25 0.65 -11.20
CA GLY A 148 -10.28 -0.44 -11.36
C GLY A 148 -9.94 -1.12 -10.02
N PRO A 149 -9.16 -2.22 -10.05
CA PRO A 149 -8.76 -2.92 -8.84
C PRO A 149 -8.04 -2.00 -7.84
N SER A 150 -8.42 -2.11 -6.58
CA SER A 150 -7.78 -1.36 -5.50
C SER A 150 -6.30 -1.74 -5.39
N ARG A 151 -5.44 -0.73 -5.18
CA ARG A 151 -4.03 -0.97 -4.87
C ARG A 151 -3.88 -1.67 -3.52
N TYR A 152 -2.78 -2.39 -3.37
CA TYR A 152 -2.46 -3.01 -2.10
C TYR A 152 -2.17 -1.98 -1.02
N THR A 153 -2.74 -2.17 0.16
CA THR A 153 -2.28 -1.65 1.45
C THR A 153 -1.33 -2.67 2.10
N ASP A 154 -0.64 -2.27 3.17
CA ASP A 154 0.17 -3.17 4.00
C ASP A 154 -0.61 -4.43 4.43
N ALA A 155 -1.88 -4.30 4.84
CA ALA A 155 -2.69 -5.45 5.27
C ALA A 155 -3.06 -6.37 4.09
N SER A 156 -3.47 -5.79 2.96
CA SER A 156 -3.89 -6.59 1.80
C SER A 156 -2.71 -7.25 1.07
N ILE A 157 -1.51 -6.65 1.09
CA ILE A 157 -0.33 -7.31 0.51
C ILE A 157 0.10 -8.50 1.39
N VAL A 158 0.06 -8.36 2.72
CA VAL A 158 0.35 -9.49 3.63
C VAL A 158 -0.63 -10.63 3.38
N LYS A 159 -1.93 -10.32 3.26
CA LYS A 159 -2.94 -11.32 2.90
C LYS A 159 -2.66 -12.01 1.56
N ALA A 160 -2.28 -11.24 0.54
CA ALA A 160 -1.94 -11.80 -0.78
C ALA A 160 -0.66 -12.65 -0.76
N LEU A 161 0.33 -12.30 0.05
CA LEU A 161 1.54 -13.09 0.27
C LEU A 161 1.22 -14.41 0.98
N GLU A 162 0.42 -14.36 2.04
CA GLU A 162 -0.06 -15.53 2.79
C GLU A 162 -0.85 -16.49 1.89
N GLU A 163 -1.82 -16.00 1.12
CA GLU A 163 -2.60 -16.80 0.17
C GLU A 163 -1.73 -17.50 -0.88
N LYS A 164 -0.63 -16.85 -1.28
CA LYS A 164 0.35 -17.39 -2.24
C LYS A 164 1.41 -18.27 -1.58
N GLY A 165 1.45 -18.37 -0.26
CA GLY A 165 2.49 -19.10 0.47
C GLY A 165 3.88 -18.45 0.42
N ILE A 166 3.96 -17.15 0.12
CA ILE A 166 5.21 -16.40 0.07
C ILE A 166 5.44 -15.72 1.42
N GLY A 167 6.62 -15.94 2.02
CA GLY A 167 6.95 -15.40 3.32
C GLY A 167 6.30 -16.16 4.49
N ARG A 168 6.62 -15.70 5.70
CA ARG A 168 6.21 -16.27 6.98
C ARG A 168 5.86 -15.11 7.94
N PRO A 169 5.19 -15.38 9.08
CA PRO A 169 4.87 -14.34 10.06
C PRO A 169 6.06 -13.46 10.46
N SER A 170 7.27 -14.02 10.46
CA SER A 170 8.52 -13.31 10.73
C SER A 170 9.02 -12.40 9.61
N THR A 171 8.60 -12.63 8.35
CA THR A 171 9.13 -11.93 7.17
C THR A 171 8.17 -10.92 6.55
N TYR A 172 6.86 -10.98 6.84
CA TYR A 172 5.87 -10.06 6.27
C TYR A 172 6.20 -8.57 6.46
N ALA A 173 6.45 -8.14 7.71
CA ALA A 173 6.80 -6.75 7.98
C ALA A 173 8.18 -6.36 7.40
N PRO A 174 9.24 -7.19 7.54
CA PRO A 174 10.53 -6.95 6.88
C PRO A 174 10.45 -6.81 5.36
N ILE A 175 9.67 -7.66 4.66
CA ILE A 175 9.48 -7.58 3.20
C ILE A 175 8.99 -6.19 2.82
N ILE A 176 7.93 -5.71 3.48
CA ILE A 176 7.35 -4.40 3.20
C ILE A 176 8.35 -3.29 3.53
N SER A 177 9.06 -3.37 4.66
CA SER A 177 10.08 -2.37 5.04
C SER A 177 11.17 -2.27 3.98
N VAL A 178 11.74 -3.41 3.54
CA VAL A 178 12.82 -3.43 2.55
C VAL A 178 12.38 -2.83 1.23
N LEU A 179 11.17 -3.14 0.76
CA LEU A 179 10.64 -2.57 -0.49
C LEU A 179 10.50 -1.05 -0.43
N LEU A 180 10.15 -0.50 0.74
CA LEU A 180 10.02 0.93 0.96
C LEU A 180 11.37 1.62 1.16
N ASP A 181 12.25 1.02 1.96
CA ASP A 181 13.58 1.54 2.29
C ASP A 181 14.45 1.62 1.03
N ARG A 182 14.34 0.62 0.13
CA ARG A 182 14.99 0.59 -1.18
C ARG A 182 14.26 1.39 -2.26
N TYR A 183 13.15 2.05 -1.93
CA TYR A 183 12.40 2.89 -2.85
C TYR A 183 11.85 2.16 -4.09
N TYR A 184 11.54 0.87 -3.97
CA TYR A 184 10.83 0.12 -5.01
C TYR A 184 9.33 0.41 -4.98
N VAL A 185 8.80 0.67 -3.79
CA VAL A 185 7.42 1.11 -3.57
C VAL A 185 7.39 2.33 -2.64
N VAL A 186 6.31 3.09 -2.68
CA VAL A 186 6.05 4.21 -1.75
C VAL A 186 4.65 4.09 -1.16
N ARG A 187 4.46 4.59 0.06
CA ARG A 187 3.13 4.73 0.68
C ARG A 187 2.52 6.08 0.32
N LYS A 188 1.37 6.06 -0.36
CA LYS A 188 0.51 7.24 -0.60
C LYS A 188 -0.91 6.86 -0.21
N ASN A 189 -1.53 7.65 0.68
CA ASN A 189 -2.91 7.39 1.15
C ASN A 189 -3.13 5.94 1.63
N ARG A 190 -2.17 5.39 2.39
CA ARG A 190 -2.16 3.99 2.90
C ARG A 190 -2.07 2.90 1.83
N GLN A 191 -1.87 3.26 0.56
CA GLN A 191 -1.66 2.34 -0.54
C GLN A 191 -0.18 2.29 -0.92
N LEU A 192 0.28 1.11 -1.31
CA LEU A 192 1.59 0.84 -1.88
C LEU A 192 1.54 1.12 -3.39
N ILE A 193 2.40 2.03 -3.83
CA ILE A 193 2.51 2.43 -5.24
C ILE A 193 3.92 2.07 -5.72
N PRO A 194 4.06 1.28 -6.81
CA PRO A 194 5.38 0.97 -7.36
C PRO A 194 6.01 2.23 -7.95
N THR A 195 7.29 2.46 -7.64
CA THR A 195 8.08 3.55 -8.23
C THR A 195 8.55 3.16 -9.64
N THR A 196 9.07 4.14 -10.39
CA THR A 196 9.74 3.85 -11.67
C THR A 196 10.90 2.87 -11.48
N LEU A 197 11.70 3.05 -10.43
CA LEU A 197 12.80 2.13 -10.08
C LEU A 197 12.29 0.72 -9.80
N GLY A 198 11.24 0.58 -8.98
CA GLY A 198 10.65 -0.72 -8.67
C GLY A 198 10.17 -1.45 -9.93
N ARG A 199 9.51 -0.74 -10.85
CA ARG A 199 9.07 -1.30 -12.14
C ARG A 199 10.24 -1.74 -13.00
N THR A 200 11.21 -0.86 -13.23
CA THR A 200 12.38 -1.18 -14.08
C THR A 200 13.16 -2.37 -13.55
N ILE A 201 13.39 -2.45 -12.24
CA ILE A 201 14.08 -3.59 -11.63
C ILE A 201 13.23 -4.86 -11.72
N CYS A 202 11.92 -4.78 -11.49
CA CYS A 202 11.03 -5.93 -11.63
C CYS A 202 11.03 -6.47 -13.07
N ASP A 203 10.92 -5.61 -14.07
CA ASP A 203 10.94 -5.99 -15.49
C ASP A 203 12.29 -6.62 -15.89
N LEU A 204 13.40 -6.02 -15.46
CA LEU A 204 14.74 -6.56 -15.69
C LEU A 204 14.89 -7.96 -15.08
N LEU A 205 14.48 -8.12 -13.83
CA LEU A 205 14.60 -9.37 -13.09
C LEU A 205 13.69 -10.45 -13.69
N LEU A 206 12.45 -10.11 -14.09
CA LEU A 206 11.52 -11.06 -14.74
C LEU A 206 12.07 -11.60 -16.06
N ASN A 207 12.74 -10.74 -16.84
CA ASN A 207 13.38 -11.16 -18.09
C ASN A 207 14.63 -12.03 -17.84
N ALA A 208 15.44 -11.68 -16.83
CA ALA A 208 16.68 -12.39 -16.55
C ALA A 208 16.48 -13.70 -15.77
N PHE A 209 15.51 -13.75 -14.86
CA PHE A 209 15.30 -14.83 -13.90
C PHE A 209 13.83 -15.26 -13.77
N PRO A 210 13.14 -15.64 -14.88
CA PRO A 210 11.71 -15.98 -14.84
C PRO A 210 11.40 -17.13 -13.87
N ASP A 211 12.22 -18.19 -13.87
CA ASP A 211 11.98 -19.38 -13.03
C ASP A 211 12.10 -19.10 -11.53
N ILE A 212 12.95 -18.14 -11.13
CA ILE A 212 13.24 -17.83 -9.72
C ILE A 212 12.22 -16.85 -9.15
N LEU A 213 11.67 -15.98 -10.00
CA LEU A 213 10.67 -14.98 -9.62
C LEU A 213 9.24 -15.50 -9.78
N ASP A 214 9.08 -16.75 -10.20
CA ASP A 214 7.80 -17.43 -10.15
C ASP A 214 7.30 -17.53 -8.69
N VAL A 215 6.01 -17.29 -8.53
CA VAL A 215 5.33 -17.31 -7.23
C VAL A 215 5.40 -18.71 -6.62
N ASN A 216 5.24 -19.76 -7.43
CA ASN A 216 5.25 -21.14 -6.93
C ASN A 216 6.66 -21.56 -6.54
N PHE A 217 7.69 -21.13 -7.29
CA PHE A 217 9.09 -21.36 -6.91
C PHE A 217 9.39 -20.76 -5.52
N THR A 218 8.99 -19.50 -5.31
CA THR A 218 9.21 -18.82 -4.03
C THR A 218 8.47 -19.52 -2.90
N ALA A 219 7.21 -19.91 -3.11
CA ALA A 219 6.43 -20.64 -2.12
C ALA A 219 7.03 -22.02 -1.80
N GLU A 220 7.57 -22.72 -2.80
CA GLU A 220 8.21 -24.02 -2.59
C GLU A 220 9.54 -23.88 -1.85
N MET A 221 10.31 -22.82 -2.09
CA MET A 221 11.52 -22.55 -1.31
C MET A 221 11.20 -22.39 0.17
N GLU A 222 10.13 -21.68 0.50
CA GLU A 222 9.66 -21.54 1.88
C GLU A 222 9.23 -22.90 2.48
N ASN A 223 8.55 -23.75 1.71
CA ASN A 223 8.20 -25.10 2.17
C ASN A 223 9.44 -25.98 2.40
N ARG A 224 10.49 -25.82 1.60
CA ARG A 224 11.75 -26.54 1.78
C ARG A 224 12.47 -26.08 3.05
N LEU A 225 12.43 -24.78 3.36
CA LEU A 225 12.95 -24.26 4.62
C LEU A 225 12.19 -24.82 5.83
N ASP A 226 10.86 -24.98 5.74
CA ASP A 226 10.09 -25.66 6.79
C ASP A 226 10.49 -27.15 6.91
N LYS A 227 10.72 -27.86 5.81
CA LYS A 227 11.24 -29.24 5.85
C LYS A 227 12.60 -29.34 6.51
N VAL A 228 13.46 -28.33 6.35
CA VAL A 228 14.75 -28.24 7.05
C VAL A 228 14.53 -28.06 8.56
N GLU A 229 13.62 -27.18 8.97
CA GLU A 229 13.25 -26.98 10.38
C GLU A 229 12.69 -28.26 11.02
N GLU A 230 11.90 -29.03 10.27
CA GLU A 230 11.33 -30.31 10.70
C GLU A 230 12.29 -31.51 10.57
N GLU A 231 13.57 -31.28 10.26
CA GLU A 231 14.59 -32.32 10.05
C GLU A 231 14.27 -33.32 8.92
N LYS A 232 13.41 -32.94 7.97
CA LYS A 232 13.00 -33.75 6.79
C LYS A 232 13.87 -33.52 5.56
N GLU A 233 14.67 -32.46 5.53
CA GLU A 233 15.59 -32.13 4.43
C GLU A 233 16.92 -31.58 4.98
N ALA A 234 18.05 -32.00 4.39
CA ALA A 234 19.36 -31.48 4.79
C ALA A 234 19.62 -30.11 4.17
N TRP A 235 19.74 -29.07 5.01
CA TRP A 235 19.90 -27.67 4.56
C TRP A 235 21.05 -27.47 3.56
N ALA A 236 22.19 -28.13 3.78
CA ALA A 236 23.36 -28.00 2.92
C ALA A 236 23.13 -28.58 1.51
N GLY A 237 22.32 -29.64 1.39
CA GLY A 237 21.88 -30.19 0.11
C GLY A 237 20.93 -29.21 -0.58
N MET A 238 19.93 -28.73 0.16
CA MET A 238 18.93 -27.78 -0.32
C MET A 238 19.58 -26.52 -0.92
N ILE A 239 20.54 -25.92 -0.21
CA ILE A 239 21.27 -24.73 -0.68
C ILE A 239 22.13 -25.06 -1.90
N ARG A 240 22.78 -26.22 -1.96
CA ARG A 240 23.62 -26.62 -3.11
C ARG A 240 22.79 -26.76 -4.38
N ASP A 241 21.60 -27.36 -4.27
CA ASP A 241 20.67 -27.58 -5.37
C ASP A 241 20.14 -26.25 -5.93
N PHE A 242 19.95 -25.25 -5.07
CA PHE A 242 19.58 -23.90 -5.49
C PHE A 242 20.76 -23.12 -6.08
N TYR A 243 21.88 -23.08 -5.35
CA TYR A 243 22.98 -22.15 -5.64
C TYR A 243 23.73 -22.48 -6.93
N SER A 244 23.98 -23.76 -7.22
CA SER A 244 24.74 -24.16 -8.41
C SER A 244 24.10 -23.68 -9.73
N PRO A 245 22.81 -23.99 -10.03
CA PRO A 245 22.17 -23.49 -11.24
C PRO A 245 21.97 -21.97 -11.20
N PHE A 246 21.67 -21.39 -10.03
CA PHE A 246 21.53 -19.95 -9.89
C PHE A 246 22.81 -19.21 -10.28
N LYS A 247 23.98 -19.67 -9.80
CA LYS A 247 25.27 -19.05 -10.08
C LYS A 247 25.59 -19.08 -11.57
N HIS A 248 25.39 -20.21 -12.24
CA HIS A 248 25.57 -20.31 -13.69
C HIS A 248 24.67 -19.33 -14.47
N LYS A 249 23.41 -19.19 -14.04
CA LYS A 249 22.47 -18.24 -14.65
C LYS A 249 22.90 -16.79 -14.44
N VAL A 250 23.36 -16.45 -13.23
CA VAL A 250 23.92 -15.12 -12.93
C VAL A 250 25.12 -14.83 -13.82
N ASP A 251 26.06 -15.76 -13.96
CA ASP A 251 27.26 -15.56 -14.80
C ASP A 251 26.89 -15.32 -16.26
N HIS A 252 25.96 -16.12 -16.80
CA HIS A 252 25.47 -15.95 -18.16
C HIS A 252 24.77 -14.60 -18.38
N VAL A 253 23.91 -14.18 -17.42
CA VAL A 253 23.23 -12.89 -17.47
C VAL A 253 24.24 -11.74 -17.39
N MET A 254 25.25 -11.83 -16.51
CA MET A 254 26.28 -10.80 -16.38
C MET A 254 27.11 -10.66 -17.66
N GLU A 255 27.55 -11.75 -18.28
CA GLU A 255 28.24 -11.70 -19.56
C GLU A 255 27.36 -11.11 -20.68
N THR A 256 26.08 -11.46 -20.70
CA THR A 256 25.13 -10.98 -21.71
C THR A 256 24.85 -9.50 -21.51
N LEU A 257 24.65 -9.07 -20.26
CA LEU A 257 24.49 -7.66 -19.92
C LEU A 257 25.73 -6.88 -20.27
N GLU A 258 26.94 -7.33 -19.91
CA GLU A 258 28.20 -6.68 -20.32
C GLU A 258 28.31 -6.54 -21.83
N LYS A 259 27.94 -7.58 -22.60
CA LYS A 259 27.93 -7.51 -24.08
C LYS A 259 26.89 -6.52 -24.61
N ILE A 260 25.77 -6.33 -23.90
CA ILE A 260 24.70 -5.36 -24.25
C ILE A 260 25.10 -3.93 -23.83
N THR A 261 25.58 -3.70 -22.60
CA THR A 261 26.03 -2.37 -22.13
C THR A 261 27.27 -1.88 -22.87
N VAL A 262 28.16 -2.78 -23.31
CA VAL A 262 29.30 -2.42 -24.18
C VAL A 262 28.85 -2.05 -25.60
N LYS A 263 27.69 -2.55 -26.07
CA LYS A 263 27.14 -2.26 -27.41
C LYS A 263 26.02 -1.21 -27.44
N GLY A 264 25.45 -0.84 -26.29
CA GLY A 264 24.32 0.08 -26.21
C GLY A 264 24.19 0.73 -24.84
N LEU A 265 24.16 2.06 -24.86
CA LEU A 265 23.46 2.90 -23.89
C LEU A 265 24.08 3.00 -22.48
N GLU A 266 25.20 3.72 -22.39
CA GLU A 266 25.13 4.89 -21.53
C GLU A 266 24.23 5.88 -22.28
N ASP A 267 23.06 6.24 -21.75
CA ASP A 267 22.27 7.35 -22.30
C ASP A 267 23.20 8.58 -22.32
N LYS A 268 23.85 8.82 -23.46
CA LYS A 268 24.78 9.93 -23.64
C LYS A 268 23.95 11.18 -23.42
N THR A 269 24.23 11.84 -22.31
CA THR A 269 23.61 13.13 -22.04
C THR A 269 24.50 14.21 -22.62
N ASP A 270 23.92 15.33 -23.03
CA ASP A 270 24.68 16.49 -23.51
C ASP A 270 25.44 17.22 -22.38
N TYR A 271 25.35 16.72 -21.15
CA TYR A 271 25.98 17.32 -19.98
C TYR A 271 27.42 16.84 -19.82
N ILE A 272 28.33 17.79 -19.64
CA ILE A 272 29.75 17.54 -19.39
C ILE A 272 30.05 17.72 -17.90
N CYS A 273 30.88 16.84 -17.34
CA CYS A 273 31.30 16.94 -15.95
C CYS A 273 32.24 18.15 -15.74
N GLU A 274 31.82 19.11 -14.93
CA GLU A 274 32.62 20.30 -14.59
C GLU A 274 33.95 19.99 -13.89
N LYS A 275 34.09 18.80 -13.29
CA LYS A 275 35.32 18.43 -12.55
C LYS A 275 36.40 17.80 -13.42
N CYS A 276 36.03 17.07 -14.47
CA CYS A 276 36.99 16.29 -15.26
C CYS A 276 36.76 16.32 -16.78
N GLY A 277 35.76 17.07 -17.26
CA GLY A 277 35.47 17.20 -18.69
C GLY A 277 34.89 15.97 -19.39
N LYS A 278 34.76 14.83 -18.68
CA LYS A 278 34.14 13.61 -19.21
C LYS A 278 32.61 13.77 -19.31
N PRO A 279 31.93 13.12 -20.27
CA PRO A 279 30.47 13.19 -20.40
C PRO A 279 29.77 12.65 -19.15
N MET A 280 28.60 13.20 -18.83
CA MET A 280 27.74 12.69 -17.78
C MET A 280 26.73 11.71 -18.37
N VAL A 281 26.35 10.73 -17.55
CA VAL A 281 25.43 9.66 -17.88
C VAL A 281 24.24 9.72 -16.94
N LYS A 282 23.05 9.45 -17.48
CA LYS A 282 21.82 9.40 -16.69
C LYS A 282 21.80 8.10 -15.89
N LYS A 283 21.87 8.18 -14.56
CA LYS A 283 21.76 7.04 -13.65
C LYS A 283 20.52 7.18 -12.79
N LEU A 284 19.96 6.04 -12.37
CA LEU A 284 18.81 5.99 -11.48
C LEU A 284 19.28 5.81 -10.05
N GLY A 285 18.94 6.74 -9.16
CA GLY A 285 19.27 6.70 -7.74
C GLY A 285 18.02 6.69 -6.86
N ARG A 286 18.22 6.73 -5.54
CA ARG A 286 17.12 6.74 -4.54
C ARG A 286 16.11 7.88 -4.75
N PHE A 287 16.55 9.01 -5.30
CA PHE A 287 15.72 10.20 -5.52
C PHE A 287 15.27 10.36 -6.98
N GLY A 288 15.34 9.28 -7.77
CA GLY A 288 15.04 9.31 -9.20
C GLY A 288 16.30 9.45 -10.06
N PHE A 289 16.11 9.84 -11.32
CA PHE A 289 17.21 9.98 -12.25
C PHE A 289 18.10 11.17 -11.89
N PHE A 290 19.40 10.96 -11.95
CA PHE A 290 20.43 11.97 -11.73
C PHE A 290 21.52 11.80 -12.79
N LEU A 291 22.33 12.83 -12.97
CA LEU A 291 23.49 12.80 -13.85
C LEU A 291 24.71 12.38 -13.02
N ALA A 292 25.44 11.36 -13.46
CA ALA A 292 26.70 10.92 -12.87
C ALA A 292 27.83 11.07 -13.89
N CYS A 293 29.04 11.40 -13.46
CA CYS A 293 30.19 11.41 -14.36
C CYS A 293 30.47 10.00 -14.92
N SER A 294 30.74 9.87 -16.22
CA SER A 294 31.15 8.59 -16.84
C SER A 294 32.52 8.12 -16.33
N GLY A 295 33.36 9.04 -15.83
CA GLY A 295 34.65 8.72 -15.22
C GLY A 295 34.59 8.10 -13.83
N PHE A 296 33.44 7.58 -13.38
CA PHE A 296 33.35 6.84 -12.13
C PHE A 296 34.13 5.50 -12.24
N PRO A 297 34.94 5.10 -11.24
CA PRO A 297 35.03 5.62 -9.86
C PRO A 297 36.00 6.79 -9.66
N GLU A 298 36.82 7.16 -10.65
CA GLU A 298 37.84 8.22 -10.55
C GLU A 298 37.23 9.62 -10.31
N CYS A 299 36.02 9.86 -10.85
CA CYS A 299 35.28 11.10 -10.66
C CYS A 299 33.88 10.82 -10.09
N MET A 300 33.67 11.12 -8.81
CA MET A 300 32.38 10.92 -8.10
C MET A 300 31.40 12.09 -8.24
N ASN A 301 31.53 12.92 -9.28
CA ASN A 301 30.66 14.08 -9.46
C ASN A 301 29.24 13.65 -9.86
N THR A 302 28.23 14.21 -9.20
CA THR A 302 26.81 13.95 -9.48
C THR A 302 26.02 15.25 -9.52
N LYS A 303 24.98 15.31 -10.35
CA LYS A 303 24.09 16.45 -10.49
C LYS A 303 22.64 16.00 -10.59
N SER A 304 21.71 16.84 -10.12
CA SER A 304 20.28 16.62 -10.34
C SER A 304 19.97 16.71 -11.83
N LEU A 305 19.09 15.83 -12.33
CA LEU A 305 18.67 15.86 -13.72
C LEU A 305 17.74 17.06 -13.96
N PRO A 306 18.04 17.95 -14.92
CA PRO A 306 17.12 19.00 -15.36
C PRO A 306 15.78 18.45 -15.82
N LEU A 307 14.68 18.99 -15.31
CA LEU A 307 13.32 18.56 -15.66
C LEU A 307 12.67 19.46 -16.71
N ALA A 308 13.00 20.76 -16.69
CA ALA A 308 12.48 21.77 -17.60
C ALA A 308 13.39 23.01 -17.62
N ASP A 309 13.16 23.91 -18.57
CA ASP A 309 13.80 25.23 -18.61
C ASP A 309 13.16 26.19 -17.59
N CYS A 310 13.97 27.11 -17.03
CA CYS A 310 13.45 28.14 -16.17
C CYS A 310 12.54 29.08 -16.98
N PRO A 311 11.30 29.30 -16.54
CA PRO A 311 10.34 30.09 -17.30
C PRO A 311 10.51 31.61 -17.12
N LYS A 312 11.38 32.05 -16.19
CA LYS A 312 11.61 33.47 -15.96
C LYS A 312 12.32 34.11 -17.15
N PRO A 313 11.81 35.25 -17.68
CA PRO A 313 12.47 35.99 -18.74
C PRO A 313 13.92 36.34 -18.38
N GLY A 314 14.86 36.05 -19.28
CA GLY A 314 16.29 36.32 -19.07
C GLY A 314 17.03 35.33 -18.17
N CYS A 315 16.40 34.23 -17.76
CA CYS A 315 17.05 33.16 -17.00
C CYS A 315 17.37 31.95 -17.90
N ASP A 316 18.65 31.60 -17.99
CA ASP A 316 19.16 30.41 -18.69
C ASP A 316 19.19 29.15 -17.81
N GLY A 317 18.76 29.30 -16.55
CA GLY A 317 18.76 28.22 -15.57
C GLY A 317 17.79 27.10 -15.93
N LYS A 318 18.02 25.92 -15.35
CA LYS A 318 17.13 24.76 -15.48
C LYS A 318 16.37 24.52 -14.18
N ILE A 319 15.20 23.91 -14.26
CA ILE A 319 14.43 23.50 -13.08
C ILE A 319 14.88 22.10 -12.63
N VAL A 320 15.26 22.00 -11.36
CA VAL A 320 15.72 20.76 -10.73
C VAL A 320 14.96 20.50 -9.42
N ALA A 321 14.85 19.23 -9.04
CA ALA A 321 14.30 18.85 -7.74
C ALA A 321 15.24 19.27 -6.60
N ARG A 322 14.67 19.87 -5.55
CA ARG A 322 15.36 20.35 -4.35
C ARG A 322 14.58 19.93 -3.09
N LYS A 323 15.29 19.83 -1.96
CA LYS A 323 14.72 19.65 -0.61
C LYS A 323 15.32 20.66 0.34
N LYS A 324 14.55 21.08 1.35
CA LYS A 324 15.06 21.95 2.44
C LYS A 324 16.20 21.23 3.18
N GLN A 325 17.23 22.00 3.54
CA GLN A 325 18.36 21.54 4.33
C GLN A 325 17.83 21.01 5.69
N GLY A 326 18.15 19.77 6.05
CA GLY A 326 17.59 19.08 7.23
C GLY A 326 16.51 18.03 6.94
N GLY A 327 16.16 17.77 5.67
CA GLY A 327 15.42 16.58 5.24
C GLY A 327 13.92 16.50 5.59
N ARG A 328 13.43 17.38 6.46
CA ARG A 328 12.00 17.52 6.79
C ARG A 328 11.37 18.64 5.95
N GLY A 329 10.95 18.30 4.73
CA GLY A 329 10.22 19.21 3.87
C GLY A 329 9.75 18.52 2.59
N LYS A 330 8.59 18.94 2.06
CA LYS A 330 8.11 18.48 0.74
C LYS A 330 9.16 18.83 -0.32
N GLU A 331 9.34 17.93 -1.29
CA GLU A 331 10.15 18.22 -2.48
C GLU A 331 9.59 19.46 -3.18
N PHE A 332 10.48 20.32 -3.64
CA PHE A 332 10.14 21.48 -4.46
C PHE A 332 11.07 21.52 -5.66
N TYR A 333 10.62 22.15 -6.74
CA TYR A 333 11.37 22.26 -7.98
C TYR A 333 11.76 23.73 -8.13
N GLY A 334 13.06 23.98 -8.18
CA GLY A 334 13.60 25.34 -8.21
C GLY A 334 14.65 25.50 -9.29
N CYS A 335 14.86 26.75 -9.72
CA CYS A 335 15.89 27.08 -10.71
C CYS A 335 17.30 26.72 -10.22
N THR A 336 18.17 26.26 -11.11
CA THR A 336 19.60 26.03 -10.83
C THR A 336 20.30 27.30 -10.37
N ASN A 337 19.88 28.47 -10.88
CA ASN A 337 20.49 29.76 -10.59
C ASN A 337 19.98 30.37 -9.25
N TYR A 338 19.27 29.60 -8.42
CA TYR A 338 18.88 30.04 -7.07
C TYR A 338 20.13 30.34 -6.21
N PRO A 339 20.20 31.47 -5.46
CA PRO A 339 19.11 32.41 -5.15
C PRO A 339 18.90 33.56 -6.16
N ALA A 340 19.74 33.71 -7.19
CA ALA A 340 19.60 34.78 -8.18
C ALA A 340 18.31 34.67 -9.01
N CYS A 341 17.77 33.46 -9.18
CA CYS A 341 16.42 33.22 -9.68
C CYS A 341 15.56 32.55 -8.59
N ASP A 342 14.54 33.26 -8.10
CA ASP A 342 13.65 32.81 -7.01
C ASP A 342 12.55 31.81 -7.44
N PHE A 343 12.49 31.43 -8.73
CA PHE A 343 11.40 30.59 -9.24
C PHE A 343 11.38 29.22 -8.54
N ILE A 344 10.25 28.91 -7.91
CA ILE A 344 9.98 27.67 -7.18
C ILE A 344 8.56 27.19 -7.52
N THR A 345 8.40 25.87 -7.67
CA THR A 345 7.10 25.20 -7.75
C THR A 345 7.08 23.92 -6.93
N HIS A 346 5.91 23.53 -6.41
CA HIS A 346 5.69 22.24 -5.77
C HIS A 346 5.12 21.18 -6.72
N HIS A 347 4.81 21.56 -7.97
CA HIS A 347 4.32 20.66 -8.98
C HIS A 347 5.47 20.19 -9.87
N LYS A 348 5.56 18.87 -10.10
CA LYS A 348 6.64 18.27 -10.87
C LYS A 348 6.57 18.71 -12.34
N PRO A 349 7.61 19.37 -12.88
CA PRO A 349 7.69 19.71 -14.30
C PRO A 349 7.69 18.45 -15.17
N THR A 350 7.00 18.54 -16.30
CA THR A 350 7.14 17.60 -17.42
C THR A 350 8.13 18.16 -18.43
N SER A 351 8.63 17.30 -19.32
CA SER A 351 9.50 17.69 -20.43
C SER A 351 8.75 18.39 -21.59
N LEU A 352 7.48 18.72 -21.41
CA LEU A 352 6.64 19.35 -22.43
C LEU A 352 6.43 20.82 -22.12
N ASN A 353 6.54 21.65 -23.15
CA ASN A 353 6.27 23.07 -23.08
C ASN A 353 4.84 23.36 -23.55
N CYS A 354 4.23 24.38 -22.96
CA CYS A 354 2.95 24.92 -23.36
C CYS A 354 3.09 25.52 -24.76
N PRO A 355 2.31 25.10 -25.76
CA PRO A 355 2.36 25.65 -27.11
C PRO A 355 1.94 27.12 -27.18
N LYS A 356 1.18 27.62 -26.19
CA LYS A 356 0.72 29.02 -26.16
C LYS A 356 1.75 29.98 -25.58
N CYS A 357 2.38 29.64 -24.46
CA CYS A 357 3.26 30.55 -23.74
C CYS A 357 4.70 30.06 -23.56
N GLY A 358 5.04 28.86 -24.02
CA GLY A 358 6.38 28.28 -23.95
C GLY A 358 6.81 27.75 -22.57
N TRP A 359 6.05 27.98 -21.51
CA TRP A 359 6.36 27.48 -20.16
C TRP A 359 6.11 25.98 -20.03
N PHE A 360 6.84 25.27 -19.17
CA PHE A 360 6.64 23.84 -18.98
C PHE A 360 5.26 23.49 -18.40
N LEU A 361 4.76 22.31 -18.75
CA LEU A 361 3.53 21.73 -18.19
C LEU A 361 3.86 20.93 -16.94
N VAL A 362 2.91 20.83 -16.02
CA VAL A 362 2.98 19.98 -14.81
C VAL A 362 1.86 18.95 -14.80
N GLU A 363 2.08 17.79 -14.18
CA GLU A 363 1.02 16.81 -13.94
C GLU A 363 0.28 17.15 -12.64
N LYS A 364 -1.03 17.35 -12.73
CA LYS A 364 -1.94 17.51 -11.58
C LYS A 364 -2.95 16.37 -11.56
N GLU A 365 -3.29 15.96 -10.34
CA GLU A 365 -4.29 14.94 -10.06
C GLU A 365 -5.56 15.65 -9.59
N ASP A 366 -6.63 15.57 -10.39
CA ASP A 366 -7.94 16.15 -10.07
C ASP A 366 -8.94 15.03 -9.79
N LYS A 367 -9.80 15.23 -8.78
CA LYS A 367 -10.82 14.27 -8.36
C LYS A 367 -11.83 13.95 -9.48
N LYS A 368 -12.11 14.89 -10.39
CA LYS A 368 -13.08 14.73 -11.49
C LYS A 368 -12.45 14.27 -12.80
N LYS A 369 -11.25 14.76 -13.13
CA LYS A 369 -10.60 14.52 -14.44
C LYS A 369 -9.42 13.53 -14.39
N GLY A 370 -9.03 13.06 -13.21
CA GLY A 370 -7.85 12.24 -13.03
C GLY A 370 -6.55 13.02 -13.28
N ASN A 371 -5.48 12.30 -13.64
CA ASN A 371 -4.20 12.92 -13.97
C ASN A 371 -4.28 13.66 -15.31
N HIS A 372 -4.08 14.97 -15.30
CA HIS A 372 -4.01 15.79 -16.49
C HIS A 372 -2.85 16.78 -16.43
N LYS A 373 -2.41 17.26 -17.60
CA LYS A 373 -1.30 18.21 -17.73
C LYS A 373 -1.82 19.64 -17.72
N VAL A 374 -1.19 20.49 -16.94
CA VAL A 374 -1.61 21.89 -16.73
C VAL A 374 -0.44 22.82 -16.99
N CYS A 375 -0.67 23.96 -17.65
CA CYS A 375 0.36 24.98 -17.80
C CYS A 375 0.56 25.72 -16.47
N ILE A 376 1.82 25.93 -16.05
CA ILE A 376 2.12 26.60 -14.79
C ILE A 376 2.15 28.14 -14.88
N ASN A 377 2.08 28.72 -16.08
CA ASN A 377 2.12 30.18 -16.27
C ASN A 377 0.80 30.84 -15.87
N PRO A 378 0.71 31.60 -14.77
CA PRO A 378 -0.54 32.19 -14.26
C PRO A 378 -1.30 33.07 -15.28
N SER A 379 -0.61 33.60 -16.28
CA SER A 379 -1.18 34.47 -17.33
C SER A 379 -1.59 33.72 -18.60
N CYS A 380 -1.43 32.41 -18.66
CA CYS A 380 -1.82 31.58 -19.80
C CYS A 380 -3.22 30.99 -19.55
N ASP A 381 -4.01 30.73 -20.57
CA ASP A 381 -5.31 30.03 -20.47
C ASP A 381 -5.25 28.60 -21.04
N PHE A 382 -4.11 28.23 -21.64
CA PHE A 382 -3.92 26.96 -22.32
C PHE A 382 -3.72 25.84 -21.31
N LEU A 383 -4.71 24.95 -21.19
CA LEU A 383 -4.76 23.91 -20.14
C LEU A 383 -4.48 24.55 -18.76
N HIS A 384 -5.04 25.74 -18.51
CA HIS A 384 -4.73 26.52 -17.33
C HIS A 384 -5.78 26.34 -16.23
N PHE A 385 -5.32 26.60 -15.02
CA PHE A 385 -6.03 26.41 -13.76
C PHE A 385 -7.14 27.46 -13.59
N GLU A 386 -8.32 27.04 -13.11
CA GLU A 386 -9.19 27.88 -12.28
C GLU A 386 -8.71 27.68 -10.83
N ALA A 387 -8.46 28.77 -10.10
CA ALA A 387 -8.04 28.69 -8.71
C ALA A 387 -9.14 28.09 -7.84
N GLU A 388 -8.82 27.03 -7.07
CA GLU A 388 -9.64 26.65 -5.92
C GLU A 388 -9.62 27.85 -4.96
N GLU A 389 -10.78 28.46 -4.77
CA GLU A 389 -11.02 29.49 -3.75
C GLU A 389 -10.50 28.98 -2.41
N GLU A 390 -9.66 29.78 -1.75
CA GLU A 390 -9.30 29.53 -0.35
C GLU A 390 -10.58 29.42 0.47
N PRO A 391 -10.73 28.42 1.35
CA PRO A 391 -11.82 28.45 2.31
C PRO A 391 -11.66 29.74 3.13
N ALA A 392 -12.71 30.57 3.12
CA ALA A 392 -12.79 31.75 3.96
C ALA A 392 -12.35 31.38 5.38
N ALA A 393 -11.50 32.21 5.96
CA ALA A 393 -11.21 32.15 7.37
C ALA A 393 -12.53 32.41 8.12
N ASP A 394 -13.12 31.35 8.66
CA ASP A 394 -14.20 31.48 9.64
C ASP A 394 -13.57 31.95 10.96
N ASP A 395 -13.99 33.13 11.41
CA ASP A 395 -13.85 33.66 12.78
C ASP A 395 -14.58 32.76 13.82
#